data_AF-M7NZK9-F1
#
_entry.id   AF-M7NZK9-F1
#
_cell.length_a   1.000
_cell.length_b   1.000
_cell.length_c   1.000
_cell.angle_alpha   90.00
_cell.angle_beta   90.00
_cell.angle_gamma   90.00
#
_symmetry.space_group_name_H-M   'P 1'
#
loop_
_entity.id
_entity.type
_entity.pdbx_description
1 polymer ?
#
loop_
_entity_poly.entity_id
_entity_poly.type
_entity_poly.pdbx_seq_one_letter_code
_entity_poly.pdbx_strand_id
1 'polypeptide(L)'
;MRRSEYAGERLLLTLWVGSLWAIGFLAVPVAFSTLDSATAADFAAILFQLVSYLGLFCGAILIATKLMLDRATIPGSWRFWILILMVSTTLVLTVYLLPEMAQLRQMMIQADTELSQRFDRLHVISENLYLLLSVLGLLLVMTSDKTHQLPSESQDGPK
;
A
#
# COMPACT_ATOMS: atom_id res chain seq x y z
N MET A 1 25.56 -10.96 -6.45
CA MET A 1 24.87 -9.99 -5.57
C MET A 1 23.63 -9.38 -6.22
N ARG A 2 23.69 -8.86 -7.46
CA ARG A 2 22.51 -8.29 -8.15
C ARG A 2 21.22 -9.15 -8.19
N ARG A 3 21.29 -10.47 -8.35
CA ARG A 3 20.08 -11.33 -8.42
C ARG A 3 19.30 -11.44 -7.11
N SER A 4 19.96 -11.44 -5.95
CA SER A 4 19.28 -11.54 -4.64
C SER A 4 18.58 -10.24 -4.25
N GLU A 5 19.11 -9.09 -4.72
CA GLU A 5 18.56 -7.77 -4.46
C GLU A 5 17.17 -7.60 -5.13
N TYR A 6 17.03 -8.06 -6.38
CA TYR A 6 15.73 -8.06 -7.06
C TYR A 6 14.72 -9.01 -6.42
N ALA A 7 15.17 -10.12 -5.82
CA ALA A 7 14.29 -11.04 -5.10
C ALA A 7 13.73 -10.39 -3.82
N GLY A 8 14.58 -9.69 -3.05
CA GLY A 8 14.15 -8.95 -1.87
C GLY A 8 13.17 -7.82 -2.17
N GLU A 9 13.44 -7.04 -3.23
CA GLU A 9 12.54 -5.95 -3.68
C GLU A 9 11.15 -6.50 -4.02
N ARG A 10 11.10 -7.59 -4.78
CA ARG A 10 9.84 -8.25 -5.18
C ARG A 10 9.08 -8.82 -3.98
N LEU A 11 9.79 -9.44 -3.03
CA LEU A 11 9.17 -9.98 -1.81
C LEU A 11 8.56 -8.87 -0.96
N LEU A 12 9.26 -7.76 -0.76
CA LEU A 12 8.74 -6.62 0.01
C LEU A 12 7.55 -5.95 -0.68
N LEU A 13 7.61 -5.78 -2.00
CA LEU A 13 6.51 -5.22 -2.78
C LEU A 13 5.28 -6.12 -2.78
N THR A 14 5.46 -7.42 -3.00
CA THR A 14 4.35 -8.39 -2.98
C THR A 14 3.75 -8.52 -1.59
N LEU A 15 4.56 -8.48 -0.53
CA LEU A 15 4.10 -8.45 0.85
C LEU A 15 3.25 -7.20 1.13
N TRP A 16 3.75 -6.02 0.76
CA TRP A 16 3.03 -4.76 1.00
C TRP A 16 1.73 -4.71 0.19
N VAL A 17 1.80 -4.91 -1.13
CA VAL A 17 0.64 -4.84 -2.01
C VAL A 17 -0.36 -5.95 -1.72
N GLY A 18 0.11 -7.17 -1.48
CA GLY A 18 -0.74 -8.30 -1.09
C GLY A 18 -1.48 -8.03 0.22
N SER A 19 -0.82 -7.42 1.21
CA SER A 19 -1.46 -7.06 2.48
C SER A 19 -2.51 -5.97 2.31
N LEU A 20 -2.26 -4.96 1.45
CA LEU A 20 -3.27 -3.95 1.12
C LEU A 20 -4.52 -4.61 0.53
N TRP A 21 -4.34 -5.50 -0.44
CA TRP A 21 -5.47 -6.14 -1.09
C TRP A 21 -6.24 -7.08 -0.13
N ALA A 22 -5.52 -7.89 0.64
CA ALA A 22 -6.10 -8.80 1.60
C ALA A 22 -6.89 -8.07 2.69
N ILE A 23 -6.39 -6.93 3.18
CA ILE A 23 -7.07 -6.20 4.25
C ILE A 23 -8.25 -5.39 3.71
N GLY A 24 -8.04 -4.58 2.66
CA GLY A 24 -9.06 -3.67 2.14
C GLY A 24 -10.23 -4.36 1.44
N PHE A 25 -9.97 -5.42 0.66
CA PHE A 25 -11.01 -6.07 -0.16
C PHE A 25 -11.54 -7.38 0.40
N LEU A 26 -10.87 -7.99 1.39
CA LEU A 26 -11.29 -9.26 1.96
C LEU A 26 -11.57 -9.15 3.46
N ALA A 27 -10.57 -8.81 4.28
CA ALA A 27 -10.72 -8.84 5.73
C ALA A 27 -11.77 -7.84 6.24
N VAL A 28 -11.76 -6.60 5.73
CA VAL A 28 -12.70 -5.55 6.14
C VAL A 28 -14.14 -5.90 5.73
N PRO A 29 -14.45 -6.24 4.45
CA PRO A 29 -15.81 -6.65 4.07
C PRO A 29 -16.32 -7.87 4.85
N VAL A 30 -15.46 -8.87 5.09
CA VAL A 30 -15.83 -10.05 5.88
C VAL A 30 -16.15 -9.64 7.33
N ALA A 31 -15.38 -8.73 7.92
CA ALA A 31 -15.66 -8.22 9.26
C ALA A 31 -17.04 -7.55 9.35
N PHE A 32 -17.38 -6.66 8.41
CA PHE A 32 -18.69 -6.01 8.38
C PHE A 32 -19.85 -6.98 8.07
N SER A 33 -19.58 -8.13 7.44
CA SER A 33 -20.59 -9.16 7.21
C SER A 33 -20.84 -10.09 8.41
N THR A 34 -19.91 -10.14 9.36
CA THR A 34 -19.92 -11.14 10.45
C THR A 34 -20.05 -10.53 11.84
N LEU A 35 -19.65 -9.27 12.01
CA LEU A 35 -19.65 -8.54 13.28
C LEU A 35 -20.69 -7.42 13.26
N ASP A 36 -21.05 -6.92 14.45
CA ASP A 36 -21.79 -5.65 14.55
C ASP A 36 -20.95 -4.48 13.98
N SER A 37 -21.62 -3.50 13.40
CA SER A 37 -21.01 -2.34 12.73
C SER A 37 -19.97 -1.63 13.59
N ALA A 38 -20.20 -1.50 14.90
CA ALA A 38 -19.25 -0.83 15.79
C ALA A 38 -17.97 -1.66 15.96
N THR A 39 -18.10 -2.95 16.22
CA THR A 39 -16.96 -3.86 16.38
C THR A 39 -16.20 -4.08 15.07
N ALA A 40 -16.90 -4.19 13.95
CA ALA A 40 -16.31 -4.30 12.63
C ALA A 40 -15.45 -3.07 12.29
N ALA A 41 -15.94 -1.86 12.61
CA ALA A 41 -15.20 -0.63 12.39
C ALA A 41 -13.95 -0.52 13.29
N ASP A 42 -14.01 -0.98 14.54
CA ASP A 42 -12.83 -1.06 15.42
C ASP A 42 -11.78 -2.04 14.88
N PHE A 43 -12.24 -3.21 14.42
CA PHE A 43 -11.38 -4.21 13.82
C PHE A 43 -10.73 -3.69 12.53
N ALA A 44 -11.50 -3.03 11.66
CA ALA A 44 -11.00 -2.41 10.44
C ALA A 44 -9.93 -1.35 10.74
N ALA A 45 -10.15 -0.50 11.74
CA ALA A 45 -9.17 0.51 12.15
C ALA A 45 -7.83 -0.11 12.56
N ILE A 46 -7.86 -1.21 13.33
CA ILE A 46 -6.65 -1.94 13.73
C ILE A 46 -5.95 -2.54 12.50
N LEU A 47 -6.69 -3.19 11.60
CA LEU A 47 -6.11 -3.77 10.38
C LEU A 47 -5.46 -2.72 9.47
N PHE A 48 -6.13 -1.58 9.27
CA PHE A 48 -5.57 -0.47 8.49
C PHE A 48 -4.33 0.13 9.15
N GLN A 49 -4.27 0.18 10.48
CA GLN A 49 -3.08 0.61 11.19
C GLN A 49 -1.91 -0.37 11.00
N LEU A 50 -2.16 -1.67 11.15
CA LEU A 50 -1.14 -2.71 10.96
C LEU A 50 -0.59 -2.72 9.53
N VAL A 51 -1.45 -2.66 8.51
CA VAL A 51 -0.99 -2.65 7.12
C VAL A 51 -0.22 -1.38 6.77
N SER A 52 -0.59 -0.24 7.37
CA SER A 52 0.14 1.01 7.14
C SER A 52 1.53 0.96 7.75
N TYR A 53 1.69 0.44 8.98
CA TYR A 53 3.01 0.24 9.57
C TYR A 53 3.86 -0.75 8.78
N LEU A 54 3.27 -1.87 8.34
CA LEU A 54 3.94 -2.83 7.47
C LEU A 54 4.40 -2.16 6.15
N GLY A 55 3.51 -1.37 5.54
CA GLY A 55 3.81 -0.62 4.31
C GLY A 55 4.94 0.39 4.49
N LEU A 56 4.93 1.15 5.58
CA LEU A 56 6.01 2.08 5.91
C LEU A 56 7.34 1.35 6.14
N PHE A 57 7.32 0.21 6.83
CA PHE A 57 8.51 -0.61 7.05
C PHE A 57 9.07 -1.16 5.73
N CYS A 58 8.22 -1.78 4.90
CA CYS A 58 8.62 -2.28 3.58
C CYS A 58 9.12 -1.15 2.68
N GLY A 59 8.41 -0.03 2.62
CA GLY A 59 8.79 1.15 1.84
C GLY A 59 10.11 1.77 2.29
N ALA A 60 10.35 1.86 3.59
CA ALA A 60 11.61 2.36 4.14
C ALA A 60 12.80 1.48 3.75
N ILE A 61 12.65 0.14 3.83
CA ILE A 61 13.70 -0.79 3.39
C ILE A 61 13.94 -0.65 1.89
N LEU A 62 12.88 -0.63 1.07
CA LEU A 62 12.99 -0.48 -0.38
C LEU A 62 13.73 0.80 -0.78
N ILE A 63 13.39 1.92 -0.15
CA ILE A 63 14.06 3.21 -0.37
C ILE A 63 15.52 3.14 0.10
N ALA A 64 15.80 2.61 1.29
CA ALA A 64 17.15 2.50 1.83
C ALA A 64 18.07 1.65 0.94
N THR A 65 17.60 0.48 0.49
CA THR A 65 18.33 -0.39 -0.42
C THR A 65 18.64 0.32 -1.74
N LYS A 66 17.67 1.07 -2.31
CA LYS A 66 17.90 1.85 -3.52
C LYS A 66 18.92 2.98 -3.34
N LEU A 67 18.85 3.70 -2.22
CA LEU A 67 19.76 4.81 -1.92
C LEU A 67 21.21 4.33 -1.71
N MET A 68 21.39 3.15 -1.10
CA MET A 68 22.71 2.56 -0.83
C MET A 68 23.38 2.02 -2.10
N LEU A 69 22.63 1.41 -3.02
CA LEU A 69 23.20 0.73 -4.19
C LEU A 69 23.36 1.62 -5.42
N ASP A 70 22.36 2.46 -5.72
CA ASP A 70 22.24 3.10 -7.03
C ASP A 70 22.12 4.63 -6.91
N ARG A 71 23.01 5.25 -6.13
CA ARG A 71 22.98 6.71 -5.84
C ARG A 71 23.04 7.61 -7.09
N ALA A 72 23.58 7.11 -8.20
CA ALA A 72 23.77 7.87 -9.44
C ALA A 72 22.56 7.85 -10.41
N THR A 73 21.60 6.94 -10.25
CA THR A 73 20.45 6.77 -11.17
C THR A 73 19.09 7.07 -10.51
N ILE A 74 19.09 7.55 -9.26
CA ILE A 74 17.90 7.85 -8.44
C ILE A 74 16.90 8.79 -9.16
N PRO A 75 17.28 9.98 -9.64
CA PRO A 75 16.29 10.95 -10.15
C PRO A 75 15.67 10.54 -11.50
N GLY A 76 16.29 9.62 -12.25
CA GLY A 76 15.80 9.17 -13.56
C GLY A 76 14.80 8.01 -13.52
N SER A 77 14.58 7.40 -12.35
CA SER A 77 13.76 6.20 -12.23
C SER A 77 12.33 6.56 -11.80
N TRP A 78 11.38 6.59 -12.74
CA TRP A 78 9.93 6.75 -12.45
C TRP A 78 9.42 5.86 -11.29
N ARG A 79 9.94 4.63 -11.19
CA ARG A 79 9.62 3.68 -10.12
C ARG A 79 9.95 4.19 -8.72
N PHE A 80 11.05 4.93 -8.57
CA PHE A 80 11.44 5.52 -7.28
C PHE A 80 10.44 6.59 -6.84
N TRP A 81 9.98 7.42 -7.78
CA TRP A 81 8.93 8.41 -7.52
C TRP A 81 7.60 7.77 -7.12
N ILE A 82 7.21 6.66 -7.74
CA ILE A 82 6.03 5.90 -7.28
C ILE A 82 6.23 5.37 -5.85
N LEU A 83 7.39 4.80 -5.52
CA LEU A 83 7.66 4.33 -4.15
C LEU A 83 7.54 5.46 -3.13
N ILE A 84 8.13 6.62 -3.42
CA ILE A 84 8.05 7.80 -2.56
C ILE A 84 6.60 8.26 -2.43
N LEU A 85 5.84 8.30 -3.53
CA LEU A 85 4.43 8.64 -3.52
C LEU A 85 3.63 7.66 -2.64
N MET A 86 3.83 6.35 -2.80
CA MET A 86 3.15 5.33 -2.01
C MET A 86 3.46 5.46 -0.51
N VAL A 87 4.73 5.65 -0.14
CA VAL A 87 5.13 5.85 1.26
C VAL A 87 4.54 7.14 1.82
N SER A 88 4.58 8.24 1.05
CA SER A 88 3.99 9.53 1.45
C SER A 88 2.48 9.41 1.67
N THR A 89 1.75 8.79 0.74
CA THR A 89 0.32 8.53 0.87
C THR A 89 0.02 7.66 2.10
N THR A 90 0.81 6.61 2.35
CA THR A 90 0.65 5.75 3.54
C THR A 90 0.89 6.52 4.84
N LEU A 91 1.87 7.43 4.83
CA LEU A 91 2.15 8.30 5.97
C LEU A 91 0.98 9.25 6.25
N VAL A 92 0.42 9.87 5.22
CA VAL A 92 -0.78 10.74 5.33
C VAL A 92 -1.98 9.94 5.86
N LEU A 93 -2.20 8.72 5.35
CA LEU A 93 -3.24 7.84 5.85
C LEU A 93 -3.08 7.56 7.35
N THR A 94 -1.87 7.23 7.78
CA THR A 94 -1.57 6.83 9.18
C THR A 94 -1.59 8.01 10.15
N VAL A 95 -0.97 9.12 9.79
CA VAL A 95 -0.72 10.25 10.70
C VAL A 95 -1.87 11.24 10.72
N TYR A 96 -2.61 11.36 9.61
CA TYR A 96 -3.71 12.34 9.51
C TYR A 96 -5.07 11.65 9.49
N LEU A 97 -5.33 10.75 8.54
CA LEU A 97 -6.67 10.19 8.35
C LEU A 97 -7.10 9.27 9.50
N LEU A 98 -6.26 8.33 9.91
CA LEU A 98 -6.58 7.40 11.02
C LEU A 98 -6.96 8.14 12.32
N PRO A 99 -6.17 9.09 12.86
CA PRO A 99 -6.52 9.77 14.10
C PRO A 99 -7.72 10.71 13.95
N GLU A 100 -7.85 11.41 12.83
CA GLU A 100 -8.98 12.33 12.60
C GLU A 100 -10.31 11.56 12.58
N MET A 101 -10.32 10.38 11.94
CA MET A 101 -11.48 9.49 11.92
C MET A 101 -11.83 8.92 13.29
N ALA A 102 -10.82 8.54 14.08
CA ALA A 102 -11.03 8.07 15.44
C ALA A 102 -11.64 9.16 16.33
N GLN A 103 -11.16 10.40 16.21
CA GLN A 103 -11.69 11.55 16.96
C GLN A 103 -13.15 11.86 16.58
N LEU A 104 -13.44 11.97 15.27
CA LEU A 104 -14.80 12.22 14.79
C LEU A 104 -15.77 11.13 15.25
N ARG A 105 -15.34 9.87 15.23
CA ARG A 105 -16.16 8.74 15.68
C ARG A 105 -16.50 8.81 17.17
N GLN A 106 -15.58 9.25 18.02
CA GLN A 106 -15.86 9.45 19.45
C GLN A 106 -16.86 10.58 19.68
N MET A 107 -16.77 11.67 18.91
CA MET A 107 -17.68 12.81 19.02
C MET A 107 -19.08 12.52 18.46
N MET A 108 -19.19 11.67 17.44
CA MET A 108 -20.47 11.26 16.84
C MET A 108 -21.41 10.48 17.78
N ILE A 109 -20.90 9.97 18.91
CA ILE A 109 -21.75 9.34 19.95
C ILE A 109 -22.83 10.31 20.46
N GLN A 110 -22.65 11.62 20.27
CA GLN A 110 -23.59 12.66 20.68
C GLN A 110 -24.60 13.10 19.58
N ALA A 111 -24.73 12.34 18.49
CA ALA A 111 -25.78 12.49 17.45
C ALA A 111 -25.87 13.89 16.78
N ASP A 112 -24.73 14.44 16.35
CA ASP A 112 -24.68 15.66 15.53
C ASP A 112 -24.56 15.32 14.03
N THR A 113 -25.54 15.74 13.24
CA THR A 113 -25.60 15.54 11.78
C THR A 113 -24.45 16.19 11.01
N GLU A 114 -23.82 17.24 11.55
CA GLU A 114 -22.65 17.84 10.89
C GLU A 114 -21.41 16.97 11.01
N LEU A 115 -21.25 16.28 12.15
CA LEU A 115 -20.11 15.41 12.41
C LEU A 115 -20.16 14.14 11.53
N SER A 116 -21.36 13.58 11.32
CA SER A 116 -21.54 12.43 10.41
C SER A 116 -21.16 12.78 8.97
N GLN A 117 -21.56 13.96 8.48
CA GLN A 117 -21.15 14.41 7.14
C GLN A 117 -19.64 14.61 7.00
N ARG A 118 -18.96 15.08 8.05
CA ARG A 118 -17.49 15.18 8.06
C ARG A 118 -16.85 13.81 8.02
N PHE A 119 -17.32 12.87 8.84
CA PHE A 119 -16.84 11.49 8.85
C PHE A 119 -17.00 10.83 7.48
N ASP A 120 -18.18 10.91 6.86
CA ASP A 120 -18.44 10.33 5.54
C ASP A 120 -17.50 10.90 4.47
N ARG A 121 -17.26 12.22 4.48
CA ARG A 121 -16.31 12.84 3.55
C ARG A 121 -14.89 12.31 3.73
N LEU A 122 -14.41 12.24 4.97
CA LEU A 122 -13.08 11.68 5.22
C LEU A 122 -13.03 10.19 4.85
N HIS A 123 -14.14 9.46 4.99
CA HIS A 123 -14.20 8.03 4.70
C HIS A 123 -13.99 7.80 3.21
N VAL A 124 -14.74 8.52 2.38
CA VAL A 124 -14.60 8.48 0.92
C VAL A 124 -13.21 8.92 0.48
N ILE A 125 -12.63 9.95 1.10
CA ILE A 125 -11.25 10.39 0.79
C ILE A 125 -10.24 9.27 1.14
N SER A 126 -10.39 8.65 2.30
CA SER A 126 -9.51 7.58 2.77
C SER A 126 -9.58 6.34 1.88
N GLU A 127 -10.78 5.94 1.47
CA GLU A 127 -11.04 4.85 0.55
C GLU A 127 -10.35 5.11 -0.79
N ASN A 128 -10.54 6.31 -1.36
CA ASN A 128 -9.95 6.64 -2.65
C ASN A 128 -8.42 6.70 -2.61
N LEU A 129 -7.82 7.21 -1.53
CA LEU A 129 -6.38 7.16 -1.31
C LEU A 129 -5.87 5.72 -1.18
N TYR A 130 -6.62 4.85 -0.51
CA TYR A 130 -6.28 3.44 -0.38
C TYR A 130 -6.35 2.70 -1.72
N LEU A 131 -7.36 2.97 -2.54
CA LEU A 131 -7.49 2.45 -3.89
C LEU A 131 -6.33 2.91 -4.77
N LEU A 132 -5.99 4.20 -4.74
CA LEU A 132 -4.85 4.75 -5.44
C LEU A 132 -3.55 4.03 -5.03
N LEU A 133 -3.32 3.85 -3.73
CA LEU A 133 -2.16 3.13 -3.20
C LEU A 133 -2.10 1.68 -3.70
N SER A 134 -3.25 1.01 -3.74
CA SER A 134 -3.38 -0.38 -4.20
C SER A 134 -3.08 -0.53 -5.70
N VAL A 135 -3.54 0.41 -6.52
CA VAL A 135 -3.27 0.43 -7.98
C VAL A 135 -1.81 0.77 -8.26
N LEU A 136 -1.25 1.77 -7.59
CA LEU A 136 0.17 2.15 -7.71
C LEU A 136 1.08 0.98 -7.33
N GLY A 137 0.76 0.30 -6.24
CA GLY A 137 1.48 -0.89 -5.79
C GLY A 137 1.43 -2.02 -6.81
N LEU A 138 0.23 -2.31 -7.33
CA LEU A 138 0.06 -3.35 -8.36
C LEU A 138 0.86 -3.04 -9.63
N LEU A 139 0.84 -1.79 -10.10
CA LEU A 139 1.62 -1.34 -11.25
C LEU A 139 3.12 -1.54 -11.02
N LEU A 140 3.59 -1.28 -9.80
CA LEU A 140 5.00 -1.45 -9.43
C LEU A 140 5.40 -2.93 -9.37
N VAL A 141 4.51 -3.82 -8.90
CA VAL A 141 4.71 -5.27 -8.93
C VAL A 141 4.76 -5.78 -10.37
N MET A 142 3.79 -5.42 -11.22
CA MET A 142 3.72 -5.87 -12.62
C MET A 142 4.92 -5.44 -13.45
N THR A 143 5.38 -4.20 -13.27
CA THR A 143 6.55 -3.70 -13.98
C THR A 143 7.85 -4.32 -13.48
N SER A 144 7.88 -4.94 -12.30
CA SER A 144 9.05 -5.69 -11.80
C SER A 144 9.29 -6.99 -12.55
N ASP A 145 8.25 -7.55 -13.17
CA ASP A 145 8.27 -8.90 -13.74
C ASP A 145 8.92 -8.96 -15.14
N LYS A 146 8.82 -7.85 -15.89
CA LYS A 146 9.25 -7.76 -17.30
C LYS A 146 10.76 -7.91 -17.54
N THR A 147 11.59 -7.94 -16.50
CA THR A 147 13.06 -8.01 -16.60
C THR A 147 13.61 -9.44 -16.77
N HIS A 148 12.76 -10.48 -16.84
CA HIS A 148 13.19 -11.88 -16.98
C HIS A 148 12.67 -12.55 -18.28
N GLN A 149 12.71 -11.84 -19.41
CA GLN A 149 12.64 -12.50 -20.72
C GLN A 149 14.03 -12.51 -21.32
N LEU A 150 14.74 -13.63 -21.16
CA LEU A 150 15.88 -13.97 -22.02
C LEU A 150 15.32 -14.24 -23.42
N PRO A 151 15.91 -13.71 -24.50
CA PRO A 151 15.64 -14.23 -25.83
C PRO A 151 16.09 -15.70 -25.82
N SER A 152 15.15 -16.63 -25.94
CA SER A 152 15.51 -18.01 -26.25
C SER A 152 16.18 -18.00 -27.61
N GLU A 153 17.50 -18.14 -27.55
CA GLU A 153 18.43 -18.57 -28.58
C GLU A 153 17.75 -19.05 -29.87
N SER A 154 18.09 -18.38 -30.96
CA SER A 154 17.83 -18.81 -32.32
C SER A 154 18.14 -20.30 -32.48
N GLN A 155 17.14 -21.10 -32.85
CA GLN A 155 17.37 -22.35 -33.57
C GLN A 155 18.03 -21.99 -34.91
N ASP A 156 19.35 -21.83 -34.90
CA ASP A 156 20.20 -22.06 -36.06
C ASP A 156 21.08 -23.25 -35.72
N GLY A 157 20.55 -24.44 -36.01
CA GLY A 157 21.31 -25.68 -35.95
C GLY A 157 21.82 -26.00 -37.35
N PRO A 158 23.13 -26.18 -37.56
CA PRO A 158 23.64 -26.53 -38.87
C PRO A 158 23.42 -28.01 -39.13
N LYS A 159 22.67 -28.37 -40.19
CA LYS A 159 22.95 -29.51 -41.08
C LYS A 159 22.35 -29.25 -42.46
#